data_AF-A0A0K1S9N6-F1
#
_entry.id   AF-A0A0K1S9N6-F1
#
_cell.length_a   1.000
_cell.length_b   1.000
_cell.length_c   1.000
_cell.angle_alpha   90.00
_cell.angle_beta   90.00
_cell.angle_gamma   90.00
#
_symmetry.space_group_name_H-M   'P 1'
#
loop_
_entity.id
_entity.type
_entity.pdbx_description
1 polymer ?
#
loop_
_entity_poly.entity_id
_entity_poly.type
_entity_poly.pdbx_seq_one_letter_code
_entity_poly.pdbx_strand_id
1 'polypeptide(L)'
;MGLPWTSIRPVYIYGPGNYNDLEAWFFDRLVRNRPIPIPGHGEHFTQFGHVVDLAKAMAAVLGNSQAIGQVYNISGDRYVTFNGLAKACAAAMGKNAEEIEIVNYNRSTKLTQTYLKA
;
A
#
# COMPACT_ATOMS: atom_id res chain seq x y z
N MET A 1 13.27 30.86 -22.34
CA MET A 1 13.69 29.90 -21.29
C MET A 1 12.44 29.15 -20.85
N GLY A 2 12.48 27.82 -20.80
CA GLY A 2 11.34 26.99 -20.40
C GLY A 2 11.12 27.03 -18.88
N LEU A 3 9.90 26.70 -18.44
CA LEU A 3 9.57 26.56 -17.02
C LEU A 3 10.41 25.43 -16.40
N PRO A 4 11.21 25.67 -15.34
CA PRO A 4 11.87 24.59 -14.62
C PRO A 4 10.82 23.70 -13.95
N TRP A 5 10.89 22.40 -14.17
CA TRP A 5 9.92 21.43 -13.66
C TRP A 5 10.60 20.14 -13.20
N THR A 6 9.94 19.42 -12.30
CA THR A 6 10.30 18.06 -11.89
C THR A 6 9.00 17.28 -11.67
N SER A 7 8.93 16.02 -12.12
CA SER A 7 7.77 15.16 -11.90
C SER A 7 8.10 14.08 -10.87
N ILE A 8 7.31 13.99 -9.81
CA ILE A 8 7.41 12.93 -8.80
C ILE A 8 6.22 12.00 -8.96
N ARG A 9 6.50 10.69 -9.03
CA ARG A 9 5.52 9.63 -9.23
C ARG A 9 5.57 8.68 -8.02
N PRO A 10 4.81 8.97 -6.96
CA PRO A 10 4.78 8.10 -5.79
C PRO A 10 3.98 6.82 -6.07
N VAL A 11 4.33 5.74 -5.38
CA VAL A 11 3.51 4.52 -5.26
C VAL A 11 2.41 4.72 -4.20
N TYR A 12 1.80 3.64 -3.68
CA TYR A 12 0.87 3.75 -2.56
C TYR A 12 1.55 4.39 -1.34
N ILE A 13 0.92 5.43 -0.80
CA ILE A 13 1.47 6.20 0.32
C ILE A 13 0.71 5.81 1.58
N TYR A 14 1.44 5.55 2.66
CA TYR A 14 0.87 5.31 3.99
C TYR A 14 1.52 6.19 5.05
N GLY A 15 0.87 6.30 6.20
CA GLY A 15 1.39 7.03 7.36
C GLY A 15 0.41 8.05 7.94
N PRO A 16 0.82 8.76 9.00
CA PRO A 16 -0.05 9.69 9.73
C PRO A 16 -0.66 10.77 8.83
N GLY A 17 -1.95 11.04 9.00
CA GLY A 17 -2.67 12.07 8.24
C GLY A 17 -3.12 11.64 6.84
N ASN A 18 -3.00 10.35 6.50
CA ASN A 18 -3.53 9.83 5.25
C ASN A 18 -5.07 9.91 5.23
N TYR A 19 -5.63 10.54 4.20
CA TYR A 19 -7.08 10.69 4.02
C TYR A 19 -7.74 9.42 3.44
N ASN A 20 -6.94 8.53 2.86
CA ASN A 20 -7.38 7.27 2.27
C ASN A 20 -6.40 6.16 2.70
N ASP A 21 -6.57 5.71 3.93
CA ASP A 21 -5.77 4.67 4.56
C ASP A 21 -6.11 3.28 3.99
N LEU A 22 -5.38 2.90 2.93
CA LEU A 22 -5.51 1.60 2.26
C LEU A 22 -5.37 0.44 3.25
N GLU A 23 -4.50 0.61 4.25
CA GLU A 23 -4.23 -0.33 5.32
C GLU A 23 -5.41 -0.47 6.30
N ALA A 24 -6.29 0.53 6.42
CA ALA A 24 -7.40 0.49 7.37
C ALA A 24 -8.41 -0.61 7.07
N TRP A 25 -8.61 -0.96 5.79
CA TRP A 25 -9.46 -2.09 5.42
C TRP A 25 -8.93 -3.44 5.94
N PHE A 26 -7.61 -3.60 6.01
CA PHE A 26 -6.97 -4.78 6.61
C PHE A 26 -7.10 -4.74 8.13
N PHE A 27 -6.79 -3.60 8.76
CA PHE A 27 -6.90 -3.43 10.21
C PHE A 27 -8.33 -3.63 10.71
N ASP A 28 -9.33 -3.11 10.00
CA ASP A 28 -10.76 -3.23 10.33
C ASP A 28 -11.18 -4.71 10.50
N ARG A 29 -10.74 -5.57 9.58
CA ARG A 29 -11.02 -7.01 9.65
C ARG A 29 -10.23 -7.72 10.72
N LEU A 30 -8.95 -7.40 10.87
CA LEU A 30 -8.09 -7.98 11.88
C LEU A 30 -8.59 -7.69 13.30
N VAL A 31 -9.05 -6.45 13.55
CA VAL A 31 -9.65 -6.06 14.85
C VAL A 31 -10.93 -6.84 15.14
N ARG A 32 -11.71 -7.16 14.10
CA ARG A 32 -12.97 -7.91 14.21
C ARG A 32 -12.82 -9.43 14.03
N ASN A 33 -11.59 -9.94 13.92
CA ASN A 33 -11.30 -11.34 13.61
C ASN A 33 -12.10 -11.86 12.41
N ARG A 34 -12.21 -11.06 11.35
CA ARG A 34 -12.89 -11.40 10.10
C ARG A 34 -11.88 -11.92 9.07
N PRO A 35 -12.28 -12.88 8.21
CA PRO A 35 -11.43 -13.32 7.10
C PRO A 35 -11.09 -12.17 6.15
N ILE A 36 -9.89 -12.12 5.62
CA ILE A 36 -9.39 -11.08 4.71
C ILE A 36 -9.54 -11.56 3.25
N PRO A 37 -10.56 -11.09 2.50
CA PRO A 37 -10.79 -11.55 1.14
C PRO A 37 -9.86 -10.85 0.15
N ILE A 38 -8.97 -11.60 -0.49
CA ILE A 38 -7.99 -11.06 -1.46
C ILE A 38 -8.32 -11.59 -2.86
N PRO A 39 -8.52 -10.72 -3.87
CA PRO A 39 -8.77 -11.17 -5.24
C PRO A 39 -7.59 -11.96 -5.83
N GLY A 40 -7.92 -12.97 -6.64
CA GLY A 40 -6.94 -13.82 -7.31
C GLY A 40 -6.10 -14.61 -6.31
N HIS A 41 -4.84 -14.89 -6.66
CA HIS A 41 -3.92 -15.67 -5.83
C HIS A 41 -3.21 -14.83 -4.74
N GLY A 42 -3.46 -13.52 -4.65
CA GLY A 42 -2.89 -12.64 -3.61
C GLY A 42 -1.38 -12.35 -3.69
N GLU A 43 -0.63 -13.11 -4.50
CA GLU A 43 0.82 -12.94 -4.70
C GLU A 43 1.21 -11.84 -5.72
N HIS A 44 0.28 -10.98 -6.14
CA HIS A 44 0.64 -9.83 -6.98
C HIS A 44 1.45 -8.81 -6.17
N PHE A 45 2.57 -8.36 -6.74
CA PHE A 45 3.43 -7.36 -6.10
C PHE A 45 2.82 -5.97 -6.14
N THR A 46 3.05 -5.24 -5.06
CA THR A 46 2.83 -3.81 -4.92
C THR A 46 3.93 -3.19 -4.05
N GLN A 47 3.95 -1.87 -3.95
CA GLN A 47 4.93 -1.14 -3.15
C GLN A 47 4.23 -0.05 -2.34
N PHE A 48 4.71 0.14 -1.12
CA PHE A 48 4.26 1.17 -0.21
C PHE A 48 5.43 2.08 0.14
N GLY A 49 5.20 3.39 0.13
CA GLY A 49 6.14 4.41 0.60
C GLY A 49 5.56 5.17 1.79
N HIS A 50 6.37 5.40 2.82
CA HIS A 50 5.91 6.19 3.96
C HIS A 50 5.84 7.68 3.59
N VAL A 51 4.80 8.39 4.05
CA VAL A 51 4.54 9.80 3.71
C VAL A 51 5.71 10.72 4.05
N VAL A 52 6.42 10.45 5.14
CA VAL A 52 7.60 11.24 5.54
C VAL A 52 8.75 11.10 4.53
N ASP A 53 8.93 9.92 3.95
CA ASP A 53 10.01 9.70 2.99
C ASP A 53 9.68 10.31 1.63
N LEU A 54 8.40 10.27 1.22
CA LEU A 54 7.95 11.04 0.07
C LEU A 54 8.15 12.54 0.29
N ALA A 55 7.80 13.08 1.45
CA ALA A 55 7.99 14.50 1.77
C ALA A 55 9.48 14.90 1.70
N LYS A 56 10.39 14.05 2.23
CA LYS A 56 11.84 14.26 2.10
C LYS A 56 12.29 14.26 0.64
N ALA A 57 11.80 13.32 -0.18
CA ALA A 57 12.13 13.27 -1.60
C ALA A 57 11.64 14.52 -2.36
N MET A 58 10.43 15.00 -2.05
CA MET A 58 9.89 16.25 -2.61
C MET A 58 10.73 17.46 -2.20
N ALA A 59 11.12 17.55 -0.92
CA ALA A 59 11.96 18.63 -0.42
C ALA A 59 13.35 18.64 -1.08
N ALA A 60 13.94 17.47 -1.35
CA ALA A 60 15.26 17.32 -1.96
C ALA A 60 15.34 17.83 -3.42
N VAL A 61 14.19 18.03 -4.08
CA VAL A 61 14.13 18.65 -5.41
C VAL A 61 14.37 20.16 -5.36
N LEU A 62 13.98 20.81 -4.27
CA LEU A 62 14.05 22.27 -4.15
C LEU A 62 15.51 22.73 -4.16
N GLY A 63 15.85 23.65 -5.08
CA GLY A 63 17.21 24.16 -5.23
C GLY A 63 18.20 23.19 -5.89
N ASN A 64 17.76 21.98 -6.27
CA ASN A 64 18.62 21.01 -6.93
C ASN A 64 18.56 21.17 -8.45
N SER A 65 19.61 21.74 -9.04
CA SER A 65 19.69 21.93 -10.50
C SER A 65 19.69 20.62 -11.28
N GLN A 66 20.12 19.51 -10.68
CA GLN A 66 20.10 18.17 -11.29
C GLN A 66 18.67 17.63 -11.43
N ALA A 67 17.72 18.13 -10.63
CA ALA A 67 16.32 17.67 -10.67
C ALA A 67 15.50 18.35 -11.77
N ILE A 68 16.02 19.42 -12.40
CA ILE A 68 15.32 20.16 -13.45
C ILE A 68 15.15 19.27 -14.69
N GLY A 69 13.92 19.16 -15.17
CA GLY A 69 13.54 18.34 -16.32
C GLY A 69 13.48 16.84 -16.02
N GLN A 70 13.59 16.43 -14.76
CA GLN A 70 13.65 15.02 -14.37
C GLN A 70 12.29 14.46 -13.93
N VAL A 71 12.19 13.14 -14.04
CA VAL A 71 11.07 12.34 -13.55
C VAL A 71 11.61 11.31 -12.56
N TYR A 72 11.05 11.30 -11.36
CA TYR A 72 11.44 10.36 -10.30
C TYR A 72 10.26 9.49 -9.88
N ASN A 73 10.43 8.18 -9.96
CA ASN A 73 9.53 7.23 -9.30
C ASN A 73 9.98 7.09 -7.84
N ILE A 74 9.07 7.32 -6.88
CA ILE A 74 9.38 7.27 -5.46
C ILE A 74 8.57 6.14 -4.82
N SER A 75 9.26 5.18 -4.24
CA SER A 75 8.69 4.03 -3.53
C SER A 75 9.48 3.73 -2.27
N GLY A 76 8.90 2.88 -1.41
CA GLY A 76 9.68 2.25 -0.35
C GLY A 76 10.74 1.30 -0.92
N ASP A 77 11.70 0.96 -0.07
CA ASP A 77 12.81 0.04 -0.39
C ASP A 77 12.38 -1.42 -0.57
N ARG A 78 11.13 -1.73 -0.23
CA ARG A 78 10.56 -3.09 -0.24
C ARG A 78 9.32 -3.18 -1.12
N TYR A 79 9.18 -4.32 -1.77
CA TYR A 79 7.91 -4.75 -2.36
C TYR A 79 7.13 -5.61 -1.37
N VAL A 80 5.83 -5.74 -1.59
CA VAL A 80 4.94 -6.57 -0.78
C VAL A 80 3.89 -7.22 -1.68
N THR A 81 3.43 -8.43 -1.36
CA THR A 81 2.24 -9.02 -2.00
C THR A 81 0.98 -8.60 -1.25
N PHE A 82 -0.22 -8.77 -1.82
CA PHE A 82 -1.44 -8.49 -1.06
C PHE A 82 -1.58 -9.41 0.16
N ASN A 83 -1.21 -10.68 0.03
CA ASN A 83 -1.12 -11.60 1.17
C ASN A 83 -0.08 -11.10 2.20
N GLY A 84 1.09 -10.66 1.71
CA GLY A 84 2.13 -10.07 2.55
C GLY A 84 1.69 -8.81 3.28
N LEU A 85 0.86 -7.97 2.65
CA LEU A 85 0.34 -6.75 3.26
C LEU A 85 -0.62 -7.07 4.41
N ALA A 86 -1.52 -8.03 4.22
CA ALA A 86 -2.39 -8.53 5.28
C ALA A 86 -1.58 -9.04 6.49
N LYS A 87 -0.54 -9.83 6.22
CA LYS A 87 0.39 -10.34 7.24
C LYS A 87 1.16 -9.22 7.94
N ALA A 88 1.63 -8.21 7.22
CA ALA A 88 2.32 -7.06 7.78
C ALA A 88 1.41 -6.25 8.71
N CYS A 89 0.15 -6.03 8.32
CA CYS A 89 -0.86 -5.40 9.17
C CYS A 89 -1.11 -6.21 10.46
N ALA A 90 -1.22 -7.54 10.37
CA ALA A 90 -1.39 -8.40 11.54
C ALA A 90 -0.19 -8.31 12.50
N ALA A 91 1.03 -8.38 11.96
CA ALA A 91 2.25 -8.22 12.73
C ALA A 91 2.33 -6.84 13.41
N ALA A 92 1.95 -5.77 12.72
CA ALA A 92 1.90 -4.42 13.29
C ALA A 92 0.90 -4.28 14.45
N MET A 93 -0.16 -5.10 14.47
CA MET A 93 -1.12 -5.19 15.58
C MET A 93 -0.66 -6.12 16.72
N GLY A 94 0.51 -6.77 16.61
CA GLY A 94 0.96 -7.78 17.56
C GLY A 94 0.24 -9.13 17.44
N LYS A 95 -0.47 -9.38 16.34
CA LYS A 95 -1.09 -10.70 16.04
C LYS A 95 -0.08 -11.61 15.34
N ASN A 96 -0.25 -12.92 15.51
CA ASN A 96 0.51 -13.90 14.74
C ASN A 96 0.06 -13.88 13.27
N ALA A 97 0.96 -13.51 12.35
CA ALA A 97 0.66 -13.38 10.93
C ALA A 97 0.33 -14.72 10.24
N GLU A 98 0.66 -15.86 10.84
CA GLU A 98 0.32 -17.20 10.31
C GLU A 98 -1.05 -17.69 10.79
N GLU A 99 -1.67 -17.01 11.75
CA GLU A 99 -3.00 -17.37 12.29
C GLU A 99 -4.15 -16.56 11.69
N ILE A 100 -3.85 -15.58 10.83
CA ILE A 100 -4.90 -14.79 10.18
C ILE A 100 -5.54 -15.56 9.03
N GLU A 101 -6.85 -15.47 8.92
CA GLU A 101 -7.59 -16.11 7.84
C GLU A 101 -7.58 -15.22 6.59
N ILE A 102 -6.83 -15.63 5.56
CA ILE A 102 -6.84 -14.99 4.24
C ILE A 102 -7.64 -15.87 3.29
N VAL A 103 -8.59 -15.27 2.57
CA VAL A 103 -9.45 -15.96 1.61
C VAL A 103 -9.17 -15.43 0.20
N ASN A 104 -8.41 -16.20 -0.58
CA ASN A 104 -8.17 -15.90 -1.98
C ASN A 104 -9.38 -16.29 -2.84
N TYR A 105 -9.92 -15.35 -3.64
CA TYR A 105 -11.14 -15.60 -4.42
C TYR A 105 -11.04 -15.17 -5.88
N ASN A 106 -11.70 -15.92 -6.75
CA ASN A 106 -11.84 -15.57 -8.17
C ASN A 106 -13.25 -15.02 -8.45
N ARG A 107 -13.39 -14.16 -9.47
CA ARG A 107 -14.68 -13.56 -9.83
C ARG A 107 -15.75 -14.62 -10.19
N SER A 108 -15.33 -15.80 -10.65
CA SER A 108 -16.19 -16.93 -11.04
C SER A 108 -16.68 -17.80 -9.87
N THR A 109 -16.10 -17.68 -8.68
CA THR A 109 -16.53 -18.47 -7.50
C THR A 109 -17.72 -17.83 -6.80
N LYS A 110 -18.77 -18.60 -6.47
CA LYS A 110 -20.00 -18.13 -5.78
C LYS A 110 -19.76 -17.38 -4.45
N LEU A 111 -18.55 -17.43 -3.90
CA LEU A 111 -18.11 -16.76 -2.66
C LEU A 111 -18.05 -15.23 -2.76
N THR A 112 -18.02 -14.65 -3.97
CA THR A 112 -17.91 -13.19 -4.16
C THR A 112 -19.05 -12.41 -3.49
N GLN A 113 -20.25 -12.98 -3.37
CA GLN A 113 -21.40 -12.28 -2.80
C GLN A 113 -21.42 -12.26 -1.27
N THR A 114 -20.76 -13.21 -0.62
CA THR A 114 -20.75 -13.30 0.85
C THR A 114 -19.74 -12.32 1.47
N TYR A 115 -18.58 -12.14 0.83
CA TYR A 115 -17.50 -11.30 1.37
C TYR A 115 -17.56 -9.83 0.92
N LEU A 116 -18.21 -9.51 -0.20
CA LEU A 116 -18.36 -8.12 -0.67
C LEU A 116 -19.54 -7.36 -0.02
N LYS A 117 -20.38 -8.05 0.76
CA LYS A 117 -21.57 -7.47 1.41
C LYS A 117 -21.41 -7.23 2.93
N ALA A 118 -20.24 -7.50 3.50
CA ALA A 118 -19.97 -7.48 4.95
C ALA A 118 -18.80 -6.57 5.31
#